data_AF-A0A7E5V9V5-F1
#
_entry.id   AF-A0A7E5V9V5-F1
#
_cell.length_a   1.000
_cell.length_b   1.000
_cell.length_c   1.000
_cell.angle_alpha   90.00
_cell.angle_beta   90.00
_cell.angle_gamma   90.00
#
_symmetry.space_group_name_H-M   'P 1'
#
loop_
_entity.id
_entity.type
_entity.pdbx_description
1 polymer ?
#
loop_
_entity_poly.entity_id
_entity_poly.type
_entity_poly.pdbx_seq_one_letter_code
_entity_poly.pdbx_strand_id
1 'polypeptide(L)'
;MPHTQEQSQGDTAKHDSTASKPDSEKKDSTATAADAKPDAPKPKIIKTTKIIKRVLKKKLKSKRKSSDDKSGSGTSSVTSRSESVHGDEDNESEGLGGEVAATVLHIDRDEFLQAHRDLTTERHHAQILNNLLHRRLGEYYKKRKCEHVLKPYEGAVDLEEKYRQKLLVYNDMKMKAERELAEIKSRVSEVEEKYVARLDNANSKFDELQQLERQTGSGLIYSRKGKPMTDKTVERFLTLQRRKAEQANALCLRHIRARNAVSELEAIVKNLETLGPGLYVYQYEQLNIDNQNYNTKIEEREDELIKHRAKCTEHNQILAHIREKMHHTDEVIDFAECDLGDAEMDFFAAREELSSVKSRRNRLRWSLEDERLKAGLLTRKDLLRDFQASVDEVLKLEKKKKFLESQVGKTARNIREARKSFQVHTHPNAQKDSTKSESVQKLNQMPSTSK
;
A
#
# COMPACT_ATOMS: atom_id res chain seq x y z
N MET A 1 -35.32 -7.74 16.34
CA MET A 1 -36.34 -8.70 15.87
C MET A 1 -36.37 -8.67 14.35
N PRO A 2 -36.45 -9.79 13.60
CA PRO A 2 -35.86 -11.15 13.80
C PRO A 2 -35.14 -11.67 12.50
N HIS A 3 -34.28 -12.70 12.42
CA HIS A 3 -33.48 -13.49 13.37
C HIS A 3 -32.37 -14.31 12.62
N THR A 4 -31.11 -14.35 13.10
CA THR A 4 -30.05 -15.35 12.74
C THR A 4 -29.66 -15.48 11.23
N GLN A 5 -28.63 -16.23 10.76
CA GLN A 5 -27.52 -17.06 11.32
C GLN A 5 -26.35 -16.93 10.30
N GLU A 6 -25.07 -16.70 10.60
CA GLU A 6 -24.07 -17.43 11.42
C GLU A 6 -23.63 -18.80 10.85
N GLN A 7 -22.49 -18.80 10.12
CA GLN A 7 -21.46 -19.85 9.96
C GLN A 7 -20.33 -19.20 9.12
N SER A 8 -19.07 -19.04 9.55
CA SER A 8 -18.18 -19.77 10.47
C SER A 8 -17.55 -21.03 9.88
N GLN A 9 -16.43 -20.85 9.19
CA GLN A 9 -15.29 -21.78 9.12
C GLN A 9 -14.04 -20.99 8.72
N GLY A 10 -12.90 -21.31 9.31
CA GLY A 10 -11.61 -20.71 8.99
C GLY A 10 -10.49 -21.68 9.29
N ASP A 11 -9.55 -21.82 8.36
CA ASP A 11 -8.40 -22.73 8.47
C ASP A 11 -7.11 -21.95 8.66
N THR A 12 -6.38 -22.27 9.72
CA THR A 12 -5.04 -21.72 10.00
C THR A 12 -3.96 -22.71 9.59
N ALA A 13 -3.23 -22.43 8.51
CA ALA A 13 -2.04 -23.18 8.12
C ALA A 13 -0.77 -22.44 8.55
N LYS A 14 0.00 -23.01 9.48
CA LYS A 14 1.33 -22.49 9.88
C LYS A 14 2.42 -22.99 8.93
N HIS A 15 3.53 -22.25 8.89
CA HIS A 15 4.82 -22.72 8.41
C HIS A 15 5.26 -24.00 9.15
N ASP A 16 5.97 -24.88 8.43
CA ASP A 16 7.40 -25.08 8.74
C ASP A 16 8.18 -25.43 7.45
N SER A 17 9.43 -25.86 7.58
CA SER A 17 10.51 -25.69 6.61
C SER A 17 11.42 -26.93 6.53
N THR A 18 12.57 -26.81 5.84
CA THR A 18 13.63 -27.85 5.67
C THR A 18 13.29 -29.05 4.76
N ALA A 19 14.25 -29.83 4.21
CA ALA A 19 15.57 -29.48 3.65
C ALA A 19 16.12 -30.64 2.78
N SER A 20 17.09 -30.33 1.92
CA SER A 20 18.18 -31.18 1.41
C SER A 20 17.99 -32.70 1.23
N LYS A 21 18.08 -33.14 -0.04
CA LYS A 21 18.69 -34.43 -0.47
C LYS A 21 20.15 -34.56 0.03
N PRO A 22 20.72 -35.77 0.22
CA PRO A 22 21.06 -36.63 -0.92
C PRO A 22 20.93 -38.16 -0.74
N ASP A 23 20.73 -38.85 -1.88
CA ASP A 23 20.91 -40.30 -2.00
C ASP A 23 22.39 -40.65 -2.24
N SER A 24 22.94 -41.61 -1.50
CA SER A 24 24.20 -42.27 -1.88
C SER A 24 24.37 -43.65 -1.25
N GLU A 25 24.18 -44.71 -2.03
CA GLU A 25 24.74 -46.03 -1.67
C GLU A 25 25.16 -46.81 -2.93
N LYS A 26 26.27 -47.53 -2.84
CA LYS A 26 26.85 -48.33 -3.93
C LYS A 26 26.48 -49.79 -3.75
N LYS A 27 26.32 -50.52 -4.86
CA LYS A 27 26.60 -51.96 -4.90
C LYS A 27 27.42 -52.32 -6.13
N ASP A 28 28.53 -52.99 -5.88
CA ASP A 28 29.36 -53.59 -6.92
C ASP A 28 28.73 -54.88 -7.45
N SER A 29 28.96 -55.18 -8.73
CA SER A 29 29.23 -56.56 -9.15
C SER A 29 30.11 -56.57 -10.39
N THR A 30 31.06 -57.50 -10.43
CA THR A 30 32.04 -57.66 -11.51
C THR A 30 31.71 -58.89 -12.35
N ALA A 31 31.77 -58.76 -13.69
CA ALA A 31 31.78 -59.89 -14.60
C ALA A 31 32.50 -59.51 -15.91
N THR A 32 33.49 -60.31 -16.30
CA THR A 32 34.23 -60.17 -17.57
C THR A 32 33.79 -61.24 -18.56
N ALA A 33 33.33 -60.86 -19.75
CA ALA A 33 33.21 -61.78 -20.89
C ALA A 33 33.36 -61.06 -22.23
N ALA A 34 33.90 -61.77 -23.21
CA ALA A 34 34.40 -61.28 -24.48
C ALA A 34 33.33 -61.10 -25.60
N ASP A 35 33.71 -60.27 -26.58
CA ASP A 35 33.44 -60.41 -28.02
C ASP A 35 32.04 -60.09 -28.60
N ALA A 36 31.95 -60.18 -29.94
CA ALA A 36 30.79 -60.03 -30.83
C ALA A 36 30.15 -58.63 -30.94
N LYS A 37 30.66 -57.81 -31.87
CA LYS A 37 29.88 -56.72 -32.48
C LYS A 37 28.73 -57.27 -33.33
N PRO A 38 27.47 -56.86 -33.15
CA PRO A 38 26.42 -57.09 -34.15
C PRO A 38 26.58 -56.09 -35.31
N ASP A 39 26.94 -56.59 -36.50
CA ASP A 39 27.15 -55.75 -37.68
C ASP A 39 25.83 -55.43 -38.39
N ALA A 40 25.33 -54.20 -38.22
CA ALA A 40 24.07 -53.73 -38.81
C ALA A 40 24.32 -52.93 -40.10
N PRO A 41 23.81 -53.36 -41.28
CA PRO A 41 24.21 -52.81 -42.57
C PRO A 41 23.69 -51.37 -42.79
N LYS A 42 24.60 -50.39 -42.70
CA LYS A 42 24.31 -48.98 -42.96
C LYS A 42 23.91 -48.77 -44.43
N PRO A 43 22.81 -48.04 -44.73
CA PRO A 43 22.34 -47.84 -46.10
C PRO A 43 23.35 -47.05 -46.96
N LYS A 44 23.57 -47.50 -48.20
CA LYS A 44 24.66 -47.06 -49.09
C LYS A 44 24.42 -45.70 -49.78
N ILE A 45 24.16 -44.64 -49.01
CA ILE A 45 24.04 -43.25 -49.53
C ILE A 45 25.44 -42.65 -49.78
N ILE A 46 26.22 -43.25 -50.70
CA ILE A 46 27.63 -42.87 -50.96
C ILE A 46 27.95 -42.82 -52.46
N LYS A 47 27.24 -41.96 -53.22
CA LYS A 47 27.63 -41.60 -54.61
C LYS A 47 27.58 -40.09 -54.91
N THR A 48 26.48 -39.39 -54.59
CA THR A 48 26.23 -37.97 -54.97
C THR A 48 27.29 -36.98 -54.45
N THR A 49 27.74 -37.11 -53.19
CA THR A 49 28.69 -36.17 -52.56
C THR A 49 30.08 -36.13 -53.21
N LYS A 50 30.44 -37.09 -54.07
CA LYS A 50 31.72 -37.11 -54.80
C LYS A 50 31.73 -36.21 -56.03
N ILE A 51 30.57 -35.95 -56.67
CA ILE A 51 30.48 -35.14 -57.90
C ILE A 51 30.57 -33.65 -57.56
N ILE A 52 29.73 -33.18 -56.63
CA ILE A 52 29.74 -31.78 -56.16
C ILE A 52 31.13 -31.38 -55.61
N LYS A 53 31.79 -32.27 -54.85
CA LYS A 53 33.17 -32.06 -54.37
C LYS A 53 34.21 -32.02 -55.50
N ARG A 54 34.00 -32.70 -56.64
CA ARG A 54 34.88 -32.59 -57.83
C ARG A 54 34.70 -31.24 -58.54
N VAL A 55 33.47 -30.79 -58.75
CA VAL A 55 33.19 -29.49 -59.41
C VAL A 55 33.74 -28.31 -58.59
N LEU A 56 33.48 -28.29 -57.27
CA LEU A 56 34.08 -27.28 -56.38
C LEU A 56 35.62 -27.33 -56.37
N LYS A 57 36.22 -28.54 -56.42
CA LYS A 57 37.69 -28.69 -56.46
C LYS A 57 38.30 -28.35 -57.82
N LYS A 58 37.57 -28.47 -58.95
CA LYS A 58 37.92 -27.84 -60.25
C LYS A 58 37.97 -26.32 -60.07
N LYS A 59 36.88 -25.71 -59.58
CA LYS A 59 36.71 -24.24 -59.45
C LYS A 59 37.73 -23.58 -58.50
N LEU A 60 38.14 -24.29 -57.44
CA LEU A 60 39.21 -23.85 -56.52
C LEU A 60 40.63 -24.07 -57.08
N LYS A 61 40.83 -24.88 -58.12
CA LYS A 61 42.14 -25.06 -58.78
C LYS A 61 42.38 -24.05 -59.89
N SER A 62 41.35 -23.62 -60.63
CA SER A 62 41.48 -22.55 -61.62
C SER A 62 41.81 -21.20 -60.97
N LYS A 63 41.12 -20.83 -59.89
CA LYS A 63 41.37 -19.58 -59.13
C LYS A 63 42.69 -19.57 -58.32
N ARG A 64 43.58 -20.56 -58.49
CA ARG A 64 44.91 -20.66 -57.85
C ARG A 64 46.05 -20.79 -58.87
N LYS A 65 45.82 -20.40 -60.13
CA LYS A 65 46.84 -20.52 -61.20
C LYS A 65 46.96 -19.26 -62.07
N SER A 66 46.57 -18.11 -61.53
CA SER A 66 46.48 -16.83 -62.25
C SER A 66 46.74 -15.63 -61.33
N SER A 67 47.60 -15.78 -60.31
CA SER A 67 47.84 -14.75 -59.28
C SER A 67 49.21 -14.90 -58.62
N ASP A 68 50.26 -14.92 -59.44
CA ASP A 68 51.66 -14.77 -59.02
C ASP A 68 52.43 -14.05 -60.14
N ASP A 69 52.20 -12.74 -60.32
CA ASP A 69 53.29 -11.76 -60.46
C ASP A 69 52.82 -10.28 -60.38
N LYS A 70 53.73 -9.41 -59.92
CA LYS A 70 53.78 -7.93 -60.04
C LYS A 70 52.58 -7.03 -59.64
N SER A 71 52.56 -6.66 -58.35
CA SER A 71 52.68 -5.28 -57.82
C SER A 71 52.18 -4.03 -58.59
N GLY A 72 51.38 -3.16 -57.92
CA GLY A 72 51.61 -1.70 -57.98
C GLY A 72 50.41 -0.71 -57.98
N SER A 73 50.17 -0.04 -56.82
CA SER A 73 49.63 1.34 -56.66
C SER A 73 48.19 1.72 -57.07
N GLY A 74 47.68 2.82 -56.47
CA GLY A 74 46.46 3.60 -56.83
C GLY A 74 45.11 3.00 -56.38
N THR A 75 44.30 3.52 -55.43
CA THR A 75 43.72 4.85 -55.08
C THR A 75 42.47 5.27 -55.87
N SER A 76 41.51 5.93 -55.19
CA SER A 76 40.17 6.41 -55.66
C SER A 76 39.18 5.30 -56.07
N SER A 77 37.89 5.25 -55.70
CA SER A 77 36.78 6.26 -55.71
C SER A 77 36.30 6.62 -57.13
N VAL A 78 35.01 6.92 -57.41
CA VAL A 78 33.89 7.35 -56.55
C VAL A 78 32.50 7.04 -57.18
N THR A 79 31.41 7.18 -56.39
CA THR A 79 29.95 7.25 -56.73
C THR A 79 29.26 6.35 -57.78
N SER A 80 28.14 5.79 -57.32
CA SER A 80 26.87 5.51 -58.03
C SER A 80 26.35 6.58 -59.02
N ARG A 81 25.47 6.20 -59.97
CA ARG A 81 24.01 6.54 -59.97
C ARG A 81 23.19 5.97 -61.16
N SER A 82 21.97 5.53 -60.86
CA SER A 82 20.71 5.36 -61.64
C SER A 82 20.60 5.30 -63.19
N GLU A 83 19.84 4.27 -63.63
CA GLU A 83 18.58 4.31 -64.43
C GLU A 83 18.51 4.53 -65.97
N SER A 84 17.73 3.63 -66.59
CA SER A 84 16.71 3.82 -67.65
C SER A 84 17.03 3.76 -69.17
N VAL A 85 16.30 2.85 -69.85
CA VAL A 85 15.54 3.00 -71.15
C VAL A 85 16.36 3.35 -72.41
N HIS A 86 16.57 2.43 -73.39
CA HIS A 86 15.70 2.12 -74.56
C HIS A 86 15.36 3.36 -75.44
N GLY A 87 15.62 3.40 -76.74
CA GLY A 87 16.25 2.45 -77.69
C GLY A 87 16.24 3.04 -79.11
N ASP A 88 16.81 2.31 -80.09
CA ASP A 88 16.64 2.48 -81.56
C ASP A 88 17.20 3.82 -82.15
N GLU A 89 17.56 4.03 -83.43
CA GLU A 89 17.91 3.28 -84.67
C GLU A 89 18.61 4.32 -85.61
N ASP A 90 19.55 4.08 -86.55
CA ASP A 90 20.51 2.98 -86.83
C ASP A 90 21.56 3.45 -87.90
N ASN A 91 22.55 2.60 -88.20
CA ASN A 91 23.27 2.43 -89.49
C ASN A 91 24.56 3.25 -89.86
N GLU A 92 25.33 2.64 -90.78
CA GLU A 92 26.48 3.10 -91.62
C GLU A 92 27.89 3.39 -91.02
N SER A 93 28.79 2.44 -91.30
CA SER A 93 30.17 2.64 -91.83
C SER A 93 31.39 2.82 -90.90
N GLU A 94 32.50 2.23 -91.37
CA GLU A 94 33.96 2.38 -91.10
C GLU A 94 34.48 3.00 -89.76
N GLY A 95 35.50 2.44 -89.09
CA GLY A 95 36.33 1.27 -89.40
C GLY A 95 37.61 1.22 -88.53
N LEU A 96 38.44 0.18 -88.73
CA LEU A 96 39.82 -0.01 -88.21
C LEU A 96 40.04 -0.19 -86.68
N GLY A 97 40.57 -1.36 -86.32
CA GLY A 97 41.82 -1.44 -85.54
C GLY A 97 41.75 -1.41 -84.00
N GLY A 98 41.35 -2.52 -83.38
CA GLY A 98 41.41 -2.67 -81.92
C GLY A 98 41.49 -4.14 -81.46
N GLU A 99 42.61 -4.81 -81.73
CA GLU A 99 42.82 -6.23 -81.38
C GLU A 99 43.07 -6.44 -79.87
N VAL A 100 42.04 -6.19 -79.05
CA VAL A 100 42.05 -6.53 -77.63
C VAL A 100 41.79 -8.03 -77.50
N ALA A 101 42.83 -8.79 -77.14
CA ALA A 101 42.73 -10.23 -76.91
C ALA A 101 41.69 -10.55 -75.84
N ALA A 102 40.49 -10.95 -76.28
CA ALA A 102 39.39 -11.29 -75.40
C ALA A 102 39.81 -12.46 -74.49
N THR A 103 39.83 -12.22 -73.18
CA THR A 103 39.96 -13.27 -72.16
C THR A 103 38.63 -14.01 -72.08
N VAL A 104 38.32 -14.77 -73.14
CA VAL A 104 37.13 -15.61 -73.27
C VAL A 104 37.12 -16.55 -72.07
N LEU A 105 36.28 -16.24 -71.08
CA LEU A 105 35.93 -17.15 -70.02
C LEU A 105 35.22 -18.32 -70.69
N HIS A 106 35.98 -19.38 -70.97
CA HIS A 106 35.50 -20.62 -71.59
C HIS A 106 34.64 -21.38 -70.57
N ILE A 107 33.46 -20.82 -70.34
CA ILE A 107 32.32 -21.49 -69.73
C ILE A 107 31.88 -22.49 -70.79
N ASP A 108 32.29 -23.75 -70.65
CA ASP A 108 31.84 -24.87 -71.48
C ASP A 108 30.31 -24.91 -71.44
N ARG A 109 29.68 -24.26 -72.42
CA ARG A 109 28.22 -24.17 -72.52
C ARG A 109 27.61 -25.57 -72.55
N ASP A 110 28.33 -26.53 -73.11
CA ASP A 110 27.92 -27.93 -73.16
C ASP A 110 28.25 -28.73 -71.87
N GLU A 111 29.34 -28.46 -71.12
CA GLU A 111 29.50 -29.06 -69.77
C GLU A 111 28.37 -28.56 -68.83
N PHE A 112 27.96 -27.28 -68.95
CA PHE A 112 26.85 -26.72 -68.18
C PHE A 112 25.47 -27.17 -68.67
N LEU A 113 25.21 -27.23 -69.98
CA LEU A 113 23.95 -27.76 -70.52
C LEU A 113 23.81 -29.26 -70.22
N GLN A 114 24.89 -30.03 -70.29
CA GLN A 114 24.87 -31.44 -69.94
C GLN A 114 24.67 -31.64 -68.44
N ALA A 115 25.38 -30.91 -67.58
CA ALA A 115 25.12 -30.92 -66.14
C ALA A 115 23.68 -30.48 -65.79
N HIS A 116 23.10 -29.55 -66.54
CA HIS A 116 21.69 -29.17 -66.38
C HIS A 116 20.73 -30.29 -66.82
N ARG A 117 20.99 -30.96 -67.96
CA ARG A 117 20.21 -32.13 -68.41
C ARG A 117 20.28 -33.26 -67.38
N ASP A 118 21.47 -33.59 -66.90
CA ASP A 118 21.71 -34.65 -65.92
C ASP A 118 21.05 -34.33 -64.57
N LEU A 119 21.18 -33.09 -64.06
CA LEU A 119 20.46 -32.65 -62.86
C LEU A 119 18.93 -32.58 -63.07
N THR A 120 18.46 -32.31 -64.28
CA THR A 120 17.02 -32.32 -64.60
C THR A 120 16.47 -33.74 -64.62
N THR A 121 17.20 -34.71 -65.16
CA THR A 121 16.79 -36.13 -65.14
C THR A 121 16.92 -36.74 -63.74
N GLU A 122 17.97 -36.40 -62.97
CA GLU A 122 18.06 -36.75 -61.54
C GLU A 122 16.89 -36.14 -60.75
N ARG A 123 16.56 -34.85 -60.94
CA ARG A 123 15.41 -34.20 -60.30
C ARG A 123 14.10 -34.89 -60.67
N HIS A 124 13.90 -35.20 -61.95
CA HIS A 124 12.68 -35.87 -62.43
C HIS A 124 12.56 -37.29 -61.86
N HIS A 125 13.64 -38.06 -61.84
CA HIS A 125 13.66 -39.40 -61.24
C HIS A 125 13.40 -39.35 -59.72
N ALA A 126 14.04 -38.41 -59.01
CA ALA A 126 13.78 -38.18 -57.59
C ALA A 126 12.32 -37.76 -57.34
N GLN A 127 11.73 -36.93 -58.20
CA GLN A 127 10.34 -36.51 -58.14
C GLN A 127 9.36 -37.67 -58.41
N ILE A 128 9.67 -38.57 -59.35
CA ILE A 128 8.89 -39.82 -59.57
C ILE A 128 8.97 -40.72 -58.33
N LEU A 129 10.17 -40.95 -57.78
CA LEU A 129 10.37 -41.78 -56.60
C LEU A 129 9.65 -41.21 -55.37
N ASN A 130 9.76 -39.90 -55.16
CA ASN A 130 9.08 -39.15 -54.10
C ASN A 130 7.56 -39.26 -54.25
N ASN A 131 7.00 -39.04 -55.45
CA ASN A 131 5.58 -39.23 -55.74
C ASN A 131 5.11 -40.67 -55.47
N LEU A 132 5.90 -41.69 -55.85
CA LEU A 132 5.59 -43.09 -55.60
C LEU A 132 5.58 -43.40 -54.08
N LEU A 133 6.55 -42.86 -53.33
CA LEU A 133 6.60 -42.98 -51.88
C LEU A 133 5.42 -42.27 -51.20
N HIS A 134 5.06 -41.06 -51.62
CA HIS A 134 3.88 -40.36 -51.09
C HIS A 134 2.57 -41.10 -51.38
N ARG A 135 2.40 -41.70 -52.57
CA ARG A 135 1.26 -42.58 -52.87
C ARG A 135 1.21 -43.80 -51.95
N ARG A 136 2.34 -44.52 -51.82
CA ARG A 136 2.45 -45.72 -50.96
C ARG A 136 2.23 -45.40 -49.47
N LEU A 137 2.68 -44.24 -49.02
CA LEU A 137 2.48 -43.73 -47.66
C LEU A 137 1.02 -43.30 -47.43
N GLY A 138 0.38 -42.67 -48.42
CA GLY A 138 -1.04 -42.36 -48.43
C GLY A 138 -1.91 -43.61 -48.34
N GLU A 139 -1.63 -44.64 -49.12
CA GLU A 139 -2.27 -45.95 -48.99
C GLU A 139 -2.07 -46.56 -47.61
N TYR A 140 -0.86 -46.48 -47.04
CA TYR A 140 -0.55 -47.03 -45.72
C TYR A 140 -1.38 -46.38 -44.61
N TYR A 141 -1.45 -45.04 -44.59
CA TYR A 141 -2.25 -44.32 -43.59
C TYR A 141 -3.75 -44.53 -43.80
N LYS A 142 -4.25 -44.57 -45.04
CA LYS A 142 -5.66 -44.92 -45.34
C LYS A 142 -6.02 -46.33 -44.85
N LYS A 143 -5.18 -47.33 -45.14
CA LYS A 143 -5.37 -48.73 -44.68
C LYS A 143 -5.36 -48.87 -43.15
N ARG A 144 -4.81 -47.89 -42.42
CA ARG A 144 -4.84 -47.80 -40.94
C ARG A 144 -5.85 -46.77 -40.39
N LYS A 145 -6.70 -46.18 -41.23
CA LYS A 145 -7.66 -45.09 -40.88
C LYS A 145 -7.01 -43.82 -40.30
N CYS A 146 -5.71 -43.61 -40.50
CA CYS A 146 -4.96 -42.46 -39.99
C CYS A 146 -5.07 -41.22 -40.91
N GLU A 147 -6.26 -40.93 -41.45
CA GLU A 147 -6.43 -39.93 -42.51
C GLU A 147 -6.13 -38.48 -42.08
N HIS A 148 -6.14 -38.20 -40.76
CA HIS A 148 -5.66 -36.94 -40.19
C HIS A 148 -4.21 -36.61 -40.63
N VAL A 149 -3.34 -37.61 -40.75
CA VAL A 149 -1.91 -37.45 -41.13
C VAL A 149 -1.74 -37.06 -42.60
N LEU A 150 -2.80 -37.17 -43.42
CA LEU A 150 -2.80 -36.79 -44.83
C LEU A 150 -3.42 -35.40 -45.08
N LYS A 151 -3.96 -34.75 -44.06
CA LYS A 151 -4.31 -33.33 -44.16
C LYS A 151 -3.00 -32.52 -44.16
N PRO A 152 -2.81 -31.54 -45.07
CA PRO A 152 -1.73 -30.57 -44.93
C PRO A 152 -1.79 -29.94 -43.53
N TYR A 153 -0.66 -29.92 -42.82
CA TYR A 153 -0.62 -29.32 -41.49
C TYR A 153 -0.88 -27.81 -41.63
N GLU A 154 -1.85 -27.29 -40.89
CA GLU A 154 -2.31 -25.91 -41.02
C GLU A 154 -1.19 -24.96 -40.55
N GLY A 155 -0.74 -24.06 -41.44
CA GLY A 155 0.47 -23.25 -41.23
C GLY A 155 1.81 -23.98 -41.50
N ALA A 156 1.82 -25.11 -42.23
CA ALA A 156 3.07 -25.80 -42.62
C ALA A 156 4.03 -24.89 -43.41
N VAL A 157 3.50 -24.08 -44.33
CA VAL A 157 4.28 -23.11 -45.11
C VAL A 157 4.90 -22.07 -44.19
N ASP A 158 4.11 -21.47 -43.29
CA ASP A 158 4.62 -20.53 -42.30
C ASP A 158 5.71 -21.14 -41.41
N LEU A 159 5.61 -22.42 -41.08
CA LEU A 159 6.60 -23.13 -40.26
C LEU A 159 7.90 -23.37 -41.05
N GLU A 160 7.79 -23.68 -42.34
CA GLU A 160 8.93 -23.76 -43.26
C GLU A 160 9.58 -22.39 -43.47
N GLU A 161 8.81 -21.31 -43.63
CA GLU A 161 9.33 -19.95 -43.73
C GLU A 161 10.01 -19.49 -42.44
N LYS A 162 9.40 -19.73 -41.27
CA LYS A 162 10.00 -19.46 -39.95
C LYS A 162 11.28 -20.28 -39.74
N TYR A 163 11.34 -21.51 -40.26
CA TYR A 163 12.56 -22.33 -40.25
C TYR A 163 13.63 -21.78 -41.21
N ARG A 164 13.26 -21.37 -42.43
CA ARG A 164 14.15 -20.72 -43.41
C ARG A 164 14.72 -19.40 -42.87
N GLN A 165 13.90 -18.60 -42.20
CA GLN A 165 14.32 -17.36 -41.54
C GLN A 165 15.32 -17.64 -40.40
N LYS A 166 15.06 -18.66 -39.57
CA LYS A 166 16.02 -19.11 -38.53
C LYS A 166 17.33 -19.61 -39.12
N LEU A 167 17.30 -20.33 -40.26
CA LEU A 167 18.52 -20.76 -40.97
C LEU A 167 19.31 -19.58 -41.54
N LEU A 168 18.64 -18.54 -42.06
CA LEU A 168 19.30 -17.31 -42.52
C LEU A 168 19.96 -16.57 -41.34
N VAL A 169 19.24 -16.34 -40.24
CA VAL A 169 19.81 -15.71 -39.03
C VAL A 169 20.98 -16.51 -38.46
N TYR A 170 20.89 -17.85 -38.45
CA TYR A 170 22.00 -18.72 -38.04
C TYR A 170 23.20 -18.59 -39.00
N ASN A 171 22.98 -18.56 -40.31
CA ASN A 171 24.03 -18.33 -41.29
C ASN A 171 24.70 -16.97 -41.10
N ASP A 172 23.94 -15.91 -40.84
CA ASP A 172 24.47 -14.56 -40.65
C ASP A 172 25.27 -14.44 -39.35
N MET A 173 24.80 -15.06 -38.26
CA MET A 173 25.56 -15.17 -37.01
C MET A 173 26.84 -15.99 -37.18
N LYS A 174 26.79 -17.09 -37.95
CA LYS A 174 27.97 -17.86 -38.32
C LYS A 174 28.95 -17.03 -39.16
N MET A 175 28.46 -16.29 -40.15
CA MET A 175 29.28 -15.40 -41.01
C MET A 175 29.85 -14.20 -40.26
N LYS A 176 29.25 -13.77 -39.14
CA LYS A 176 29.85 -12.82 -38.19
C LYS A 176 31.00 -13.46 -37.44
N ALA A 177 30.76 -14.59 -36.77
CA ALA A 177 31.78 -15.33 -36.02
C ALA A 177 32.98 -15.77 -36.89
N GLU A 178 32.77 -16.20 -38.13
CA GLU A 178 33.85 -16.55 -39.06
C GLU A 178 34.69 -15.32 -39.47
N ARG A 179 34.12 -14.12 -39.54
CA ARG A 179 34.85 -12.86 -39.79
C ARG A 179 35.60 -12.39 -38.56
N GLU A 180 34.96 -12.35 -37.39
CA GLU A 180 35.57 -11.98 -36.11
C GLU A 180 36.77 -12.89 -35.79
N LEU A 181 36.62 -14.21 -36.02
CA LEU A 181 37.69 -15.19 -35.80
C LEU A 181 38.82 -15.08 -36.84
N ALA A 182 38.54 -14.62 -38.06
CA ALA A 182 39.58 -14.30 -39.05
C ALA A 182 40.33 -13.00 -38.69
N GLU A 183 39.62 -11.97 -38.23
CA GLU A 183 40.19 -10.70 -37.79
C GLU A 183 41.08 -10.88 -36.55
N ILE A 184 40.63 -11.63 -35.55
CA ILE A 184 41.42 -11.99 -34.36
C ILE A 184 42.70 -12.72 -34.79
N LYS A 185 42.62 -13.67 -35.73
CA LYS A 185 43.81 -14.38 -36.25
C LYS A 185 44.79 -13.44 -36.96
N SER A 186 44.30 -12.51 -37.77
CA SER A 186 45.15 -11.51 -38.42
C SER A 186 45.90 -10.67 -37.39
N ARG A 187 45.17 -10.14 -36.39
CA ARG A 187 45.74 -9.34 -35.30
C ARG A 187 46.74 -10.11 -34.45
N VAL A 188 46.53 -11.42 -34.24
CA VAL A 188 47.48 -12.30 -33.54
C VAL A 188 48.75 -12.49 -34.37
N SER A 189 48.65 -12.86 -35.66
CA SER A 189 49.82 -12.99 -36.55
C SER A 189 50.66 -11.72 -36.57
N GLU A 190 50.02 -10.56 -36.73
CA GLU A 190 50.67 -9.26 -36.68
C GLU A 190 51.43 -9.01 -35.36
N VAL A 191 50.90 -9.44 -34.22
CA VAL A 191 51.53 -9.28 -32.91
C VAL A 191 52.67 -10.27 -32.71
N GLU A 192 52.53 -11.51 -33.21
CA GLU A 192 53.58 -12.54 -33.21
C GLU A 192 54.77 -12.11 -34.08
N GLU A 193 54.53 -11.61 -35.29
CA GLU A 193 55.55 -11.05 -36.19
C GLU A 193 56.27 -9.86 -35.55
N LYS A 194 55.52 -8.91 -34.97
CA LYS A 194 56.07 -7.74 -34.25
C LYS A 194 56.82 -8.15 -32.98
N TYR A 195 56.49 -9.28 -32.35
CA TYR A 195 57.21 -9.84 -31.20
C TYR A 195 58.52 -10.50 -31.63
N VAL A 196 58.51 -11.39 -32.62
CA VAL A 196 59.71 -12.08 -33.15
C VAL A 196 60.73 -11.06 -33.64
N ALA A 197 60.33 -10.10 -34.48
CA ALA A 197 61.23 -9.07 -34.99
C ALA A 197 61.86 -8.20 -33.89
N ARG A 198 61.16 -7.98 -32.76
CA ARG A 198 61.71 -7.28 -31.58
C ARG A 198 62.67 -8.15 -30.77
N LEU A 199 62.36 -9.45 -30.63
CA LEU A 199 63.19 -10.42 -29.93
C LEU A 199 64.53 -10.61 -30.66
N ASP A 200 64.50 -10.79 -31.97
CA ASP A 200 65.70 -10.95 -32.80
C ASP A 200 66.58 -9.68 -32.78
N ASN A 201 65.95 -8.50 -32.85
CA ASN A 201 66.67 -7.23 -32.73
C ASN A 201 67.33 -7.02 -31.36
N ALA A 202 66.67 -7.49 -30.28
CA ALA A 202 67.23 -7.44 -28.93
C ALA A 202 68.37 -8.46 -28.74
N ASN A 203 68.23 -9.67 -29.31
CA ASN A 203 69.27 -10.71 -29.28
C ASN A 203 70.53 -10.27 -30.04
N SER A 204 70.39 -9.73 -31.25
CA SER A 204 71.51 -9.19 -32.04
C SER A 204 72.31 -8.17 -31.23
N LYS A 205 71.65 -7.15 -30.68
CA LYS A 205 72.27 -6.11 -29.85
C LYS A 205 72.93 -6.65 -28.58
N PHE A 206 72.42 -7.74 -28.02
CA PHE A 206 72.98 -8.36 -26.82
C PHE A 206 74.24 -9.21 -27.14
N ASP A 207 74.27 -9.89 -28.28
CA ASP A 207 75.46 -10.59 -28.76
C ASP A 207 76.52 -9.63 -29.34
N GLU A 208 76.12 -8.53 -29.97
CA GLU A 208 76.99 -7.39 -30.32
C GLU A 208 77.66 -6.80 -29.08
N LEU A 209 76.89 -6.53 -28.02
CA LEU A 209 77.41 -6.03 -26.75
C LEU A 209 78.40 -7.01 -26.10
N GLN A 210 78.10 -8.32 -26.07
CA GLN A 210 79.04 -9.33 -25.55
C GLN A 210 80.31 -9.48 -26.40
N GLN A 211 80.26 -9.19 -27.70
CA GLN A 211 81.48 -9.13 -28.54
C GLN A 211 82.35 -7.92 -28.16
N LEU A 212 81.75 -6.74 -27.95
CA LEU A 212 82.46 -5.54 -27.49
C LEU A 212 83.05 -5.73 -26.08
N GLU A 213 82.31 -6.35 -25.16
CA GLU A 213 82.81 -6.71 -23.82
C GLU A 213 83.96 -7.72 -23.89
N ARG A 214 83.89 -8.73 -24.78
CA ARG A 214 84.97 -9.70 -25.01
C ARG A 214 86.24 -9.02 -25.55
N GLN A 215 86.10 -8.19 -26.57
CA GLN A 215 87.22 -7.45 -27.18
C GLN A 215 87.89 -6.52 -26.15
N THR A 216 87.09 -5.75 -25.42
CA THR A 216 87.59 -4.82 -24.37
C THR A 216 88.26 -5.59 -23.23
N GLY A 217 87.64 -6.69 -22.78
CA GLY A 217 88.13 -7.49 -21.65
C GLY A 217 89.46 -8.22 -21.89
N SER A 218 89.77 -8.59 -23.13
CA SER A 218 91.04 -9.25 -23.48
C SER A 218 92.26 -8.33 -23.24
N GLY A 219 92.09 -7.01 -23.36
CA GLY A 219 93.13 -6.02 -23.07
C GLY A 219 93.24 -5.56 -21.61
N LEU A 220 92.36 -6.01 -20.71
CA LEU A 220 92.31 -5.49 -19.33
C LEU A 220 93.42 -6.03 -18.44
N ILE A 221 93.91 -5.21 -17.51
CA ILE A 221 94.96 -5.56 -16.53
C ILE A 221 94.39 -5.51 -15.12
N TYR A 222 94.71 -6.52 -14.29
CA TYR A 222 94.32 -6.55 -12.88
C TYR A 222 95.05 -5.45 -12.09
N SER A 223 94.37 -4.34 -11.79
CA SER A 223 94.87 -3.21 -10.97
C SER A 223 95.72 -3.63 -9.74
N ARG A 224 95.29 -4.65 -8.98
CA ARG A 224 95.98 -5.12 -7.77
C ARG A 224 97.11 -6.14 -8.00
N LYS A 225 97.39 -6.54 -9.25
CA LYS A 225 98.37 -7.61 -9.57
C LYS A 225 99.25 -7.33 -10.80
N GLY A 226 98.97 -6.28 -11.60
CA GLY A 226 99.75 -5.89 -12.78
C GLY A 226 99.73 -6.89 -13.96
N LYS A 227 99.07 -8.04 -13.82
CA LYS A 227 98.97 -9.07 -14.87
C LYS A 227 97.73 -8.84 -15.75
N PRO A 228 97.82 -9.10 -17.07
CA PRO A 228 96.65 -9.07 -17.94
C PRO A 228 95.61 -10.11 -17.51
N MET A 229 94.34 -9.84 -17.82
CA MET A 229 93.28 -10.83 -17.75
C MET A 229 93.51 -11.89 -18.82
N THR A 230 93.31 -13.17 -18.47
CA THR A 230 93.28 -14.24 -19.47
C THR A 230 91.90 -14.33 -20.09
N ASP A 231 91.80 -14.59 -21.40
CA ASP A 231 90.52 -14.70 -22.11
C ASP A 231 89.57 -15.71 -21.44
N LYS A 232 90.12 -16.83 -20.93
CA LYS A 232 89.38 -17.83 -20.14
C LYS A 232 88.69 -17.24 -18.90
N THR A 233 89.23 -16.16 -18.33
CA THR A 233 88.61 -15.44 -17.21
C THR A 233 87.58 -14.42 -17.69
N VAL A 234 87.83 -13.75 -18.81
CA VAL A 234 86.86 -12.83 -19.46
C VAL A 234 85.61 -13.61 -19.85
N GLU A 235 85.78 -14.73 -20.55
CA GLU A 235 84.70 -15.63 -20.96
C GLU A 235 83.92 -16.22 -19.76
N ARG A 236 84.61 -16.51 -18.63
CA ARG A 236 83.97 -16.89 -17.37
C ARG A 236 83.10 -15.77 -16.76
N PHE A 237 83.46 -14.50 -16.95
CA PHE A 237 82.62 -13.39 -16.53
C PHE A 237 81.43 -13.18 -17.48
N LEU A 238 81.64 -13.23 -18.81
CA LEU A 238 80.56 -13.12 -19.81
C LEU A 238 79.51 -14.23 -19.65
N THR A 239 79.92 -15.47 -19.43
CA THR A 239 79.00 -16.60 -19.19
C THR A 239 78.24 -16.46 -17.85
N LEU A 240 78.88 -15.92 -16.81
CA LEU A 240 78.21 -15.61 -15.54
C LEU A 240 77.21 -14.45 -15.68
N GLN A 241 77.54 -13.44 -16.50
CA GLN A 241 76.69 -12.30 -16.82
C GLN A 241 75.46 -12.73 -17.63
N ARG A 242 75.64 -13.52 -18.70
CA ARG A 242 74.57 -14.13 -19.49
C ARG A 242 73.62 -14.95 -18.58
N ARG A 243 74.16 -15.83 -17.73
CA ARG A 243 73.37 -16.63 -16.76
C ARG A 243 72.61 -15.76 -15.75
N LYS A 244 73.18 -14.64 -15.29
CA LYS A 244 72.48 -13.70 -14.40
C LYS A 244 71.37 -12.93 -15.12
N ALA A 245 71.58 -12.56 -16.39
CA ALA A 245 70.54 -11.92 -17.20
C ALA A 245 69.36 -12.87 -17.46
N GLU A 246 69.63 -14.15 -17.77
CA GLU A 246 68.61 -15.20 -17.87
C GLU A 246 67.80 -15.34 -16.57
N GLN A 247 68.46 -15.35 -15.41
CA GLN A 247 67.80 -15.40 -14.09
C GLN A 247 66.95 -14.15 -13.83
N ALA A 248 67.44 -12.96 -14.13
CA ALA A 248 66.70 -11.70 -13.98
C ALA A 248 65.47 -11.66 -14.91
N ASN A 249 65.61 -12.11 -16.16
CA ASN A 249 64.52 -12.21 -17.13
C ASN A 249 63.46 -13.22 -16.68
N ALA A 250 63.86 -14.39 -16.16
CA ALA A 250 62.94 -15.38 -15.61
C ALA A 250 62.16 -14.86 -14.39
N LEU A 251 62.81 -14.10 -13.50
CA LEU A 251 62.16 -13.42 -12.37
C LEU A 251 61.21 -12.31 -12.83
N CYS A 252 61.60 -11.53 -13.84
CA CYS A 252 60.75 -10.49 -14.43
C CYS A 252 59.47 -11.10 -15.05
N LEU A 253 59.61 -12.18 -15.83
CA LEU A 253 58.48 -12.93 -16.39
C LEU A 253 57.58 -13.52 -15.29
N ARG A 254 58.15 -14.03 -14.20
CA ARG A 254 57.37 -14.51 -13.04
C ARG A 254 56.61 -13.38 -12.35
N HIS A 255 57.23 -12.21 -12.18
CA HIS A 255 56.61 -11.02 -11.61
C HIS A 255 55.46 -10.50 -12.50
N ILE A 256 55.65 -10.41 -13.82
CA ILE A 256 54.61 -10.01 -14.77
C ILE A 256 53.42 -10.98 -14.72
N ARG A 257 53.67 -12.29 -14.73
CA ARG A 257 52.60 -13.31 -14.59
C ARG A 257 51.84 -13.18 -13.26
N ALA A 258 52.55 -12.98 -12.15
CA ALA A 258 51.93 -12.80 -10.84
C ALA A 258 51.08 -11.52 -10.78
N ARG A 259 51.59 -10.40 -11.32
CA ARG A 259 50.86 -9.13 -11.41
C ARG A 259 49.58 -9.27 -12.23
N ASN A 260 49.67 -9.91 -13.41
CA ASN A 260 48.50 -10.12 -14.27
C ASN A 260 47.45 -10.99 -13.55
N ALA A 261 47.85 -12.09 -12.94
CA ALA A 261 46.95 -12.96 -12.17
C ALA A 261 46.28 -12.24 -11.00
N VAL A 262 46.99 -11.33 -10.31
CA VAL A 262 46.40 -10.46 -9.27
C VAL A 262 45.37 -9.51 -9.88
N SER A 263 45.67 -8.81 -10.99
CA SER A 263 44.71 -7.93 -11.65
C SER A 263 43.50 -8.65 -12.25
N GLU A 264 43.67 -9.90 -12.72
CA GLU A 264 42.58 -10.78 -13.15
C GLU A 264 41.68 -11.17 -11.96
N LEU A 265 42.27 -11.57 -10.83
CA LEU A 265 41.52 -11.88 -9.60
C LEU A 265 40.82 -10.64 -9.02
N GLU A 266 41.46 -9.47 -9.01
CA GLU A 266 40.83 -8.21 -8.62
C GLU A 266 39.64 -7.86 -9.51
N ALA A 267 39.73 -8.09 -10.82
CA ALA A 267 38.62 -7.87 -11.74
C ALA A 267 37.47 -8.86 -11.48
N ILE A 268 37.78 -10.12 -11.20
CA ILE A 268 36.78 -11.13 -10.80
C ILE A 268 36.09 -10.73 -9.49
N VAL A 269 36.83 -10.30 -8.47
CA VAL A 269 36.28 -9.84 -7.19
C VAL A 269 35.35 -8.63 -7.40
N LYS A 270 35.80 -7.60 -8.12
CA LYS A 270 34.97 -6.42 -8.44
C LYS A 270 33.70 -6.78 -9.21
N ASN A 271 33.78 -7.74 -10.13
CA ASN A 271 32.62 -8.26 -10.87
C ASN A 271 31.67 -9.11 -10.00
N LEU A 272 32.12 -9.65 -8.86
CA LEU A 272 31.28 -10.34 -7.87
C LEU A 272 30.67 -9.36 -6.85
N GLU A 273 31.38 -8.28 -6.52
CA GLU A 273 30.88 -7.16 -5.70
C GLU A 273 29.74 -6.36 -6.40
N THR A 274 29.66 -6.44 -7.74
CA THR A 274 28.59 -5.82 -8.54
C THR A 274 27.63 -6.86 -9.13
N LEU A 275 26.35 -6.83 -8.73
CA LEU A 275 25.29 -7.59 -9.41
C LEU A 275 24.98 -7.02 -10.81
N GLY A 276 25.35 -5.77 -11.06
CA GLY A 276 25.19 -5.09 -12.34
C GLY A 276 25.83 -3.70 -12.33
N PRO A 277 25.78 -2.96 -13.46
CA PRO A 277 26.35 -1.61 -13.55
C PRO A 277 25.68 -0.67 -12.54
N GLY A 278 26.43 -0.27 -11.51
CA GLY A 278 25.95 0.59 -10.42
C GLY A 278 25.15 -0.10 -9.33
N LEU A 279 25.06 -1.45 -9.33
CA LEU A 279 24.29 -2.23 -8.37
C LEU A 279 25.23 -3.14 -7.56
N TYR A 280 25.52 -2.77 -6.31
CA TYR A 280 26.51 -3.44 -5.45
C TYR A 280 25.86 -4.39 -4.44
N VAL A 281 26.53 -5.51 -4.11
CA VAL A 281 26.08 -6.49 -3.10
C VAL A 281 25.70 -5.81 -1.78
N TYR A 282 26.60 -4.97 -1.26
CA TYR A 282 26.40 -4.25 0.01
C TYR A 282 25.15 -3.34 0.02
N GLN A 283 24.77 -2.74 -1.12
CA GLN A 283 23.56 -1.91 -1.20
C GLN A 283 22.29 -2.76 -1.11
N TYR A 284 22.31 -3.97 -1.67
CA TYR A 284 21.21 -4.94 -1.53
C TYR A 284 21.11 -5.46 -0.09
N GLU A 285 22.24 -5.76 0.55
CA GLU A 285 22.28 -6.16 1.97
C GLU A 285 21.75 -5.05 2.90
N GLN A 286 22.17 -3.80 2.69
CA GLN A 286 21.65 -2.65 3.44
C GLN A 286 20.14 -2.47 3.23
N LEU A 287 19.65 -2.56 1.99
CA LEU A 287 18.21 -2.47 1.69
C LEU A 287 17.41 -3.60 2.37
N ASN A 288 17.99 -4.80 2.49
CA ASN A 288 17.36 -5.92 3.19
C ASN A 288 17.30 -5.70 4.71
N ILE A 289 18.37 -5.15 5.32
CA ILE A 289 18.40 -4.75 6.73
C ILE A 289 17.37 -3.65 7.00
N ASP A 290 17.30 -2.63 6.13
CA ASP A 290 16.36 -1.53 6.26
C ASP A 290 14.91 -2.03 6.11
N ASN A 291 14.63 -2.92 5.16
CA ASN A 291 13.32 -3.55 4.99
C ASN A 291 12.88 -4.31 6.25
N GLN A 292 13.76 -5.15 6.81
CA GLN A 292 13.49 -5.87 8.06
C GLN A 292 13.19 -4.91 9.23
N ASN A 293 13.96 -3.82 9.34
CA ASN A 293 13.78 -2.77 10.33
C ASN A 293 12.43 -2.03 10.19
N TYR A 294 11.99 -1.76 8.95
CA TYR A 294 10.66 -1.21 8.70
C TYR A 294 9.54 -2.20 9.03
N ASN A 295 9.69 -3.49 8.75
CA ASN A 295 8.69 -4.50 9.09
C ASN A 295 8.50 -4.61 10.61
N THR A 296 9.60 -4.70 11.39
CA THR A 296 9.50 -4.68 12.87
C THR A 296 8.87 -3.41 13.40
N LYS A 297 9.13 -2.25 12.79
CA LYS A 297 8.43 -1.00 13.16
C LYS A 297 6.95 -1.02 12.83
N ILE A 298 6.52 -1.71 11.77
CA ILE A 298 5.10 -1.91 11.44
C ILE A 298 4.46 -2.82 12.48
N GLU A 299 5.07 -3.97 12.79
CA GLU A 299 4.63 -4.91 13.84
C GLU A 299 4.42 -4.19 15.19
N GLU A 300 5.38 -3.38 15.63
CA GLU A 300 5.25 -2.55 16.84
C GLU A 300 4.04 -1.59 16.79
N ARG A 301 3.79 -0.93 15.64
CA ARG A 301 2.64 -0.01 15.50
C ARG A 301 1.31 -0.77 15.42
N GLU A 302 1.31 -1.99 14.88
CA GLU A 302 0.13 -2.85 14.85
C GLU A 302 -0.24 -3.34 16.26
N ASP A 303 0.73 -3.74 17.07
CA ASP A 303 0.54 -4.06 18.50
C ASP A 303 0.02 -2.84 19.29
N GLU A 304 0.58 -1.65 19.06
CA GLU A 304 0.06 -0.40 19.63
C GLU A 304 -1.39 -0.14 19.20
N LEU A 305 -1.72 -0.30 17.91
CA LEU A 305 -3.09 -0.13 17.40
C LEU A 305 -4.06 -1.16 17.99
N ILE A 306 -3.65 -2.42 18.17
CA ILE A 306 -4.44 -3.47 18.83
C ILE A 306 -4.71 -3.06 20.29
N LYS A 307 -3.67 -2.62 21.01
CA LYS A 307 -3.76 -2.13 22.39
C LYS A 307 -4.66 -0.89 22.54
N HIS A 308 -4.62 0.02 21.57
CA HIS A 308 -5.53 1.17 21.53
C HIS A 308 -6.98 0.77 21.21
N ARG A 309 -7.21 -0.15 20.27
CA ARG A 309 -8.55 -0.71 19.98
C ARG A 309 -9.15 -1.40 21.20
N ALA A 310 -8.37 -2.19 21.94
CA ALA A 310 -8.80 -2.85 23.17
C ALA A 310 -9.27 -1.84 24.24
N LYS A 311 -8.51 -0.76 24.47
CA LYS A 311 -8.91 0.34 25.36
C LYS A 311 -10.18 1.05 24.89
N CYS A 312 -10.35 1.26 23.58
CA CYS A 312 -11.59 1.83 23.05
C CYS A 312 -12.80 0.91 23.29
N THR A 313 -12.66 -0.41 23.18
CA THR A 313 -13.74 -1.35 23.52
C THR A 313 -14.04 -1.38 25.02
N GLU A 314 -13.03 -1.33 25.89
CA GLU A 314 -13.18 -1.21 27.34
C GLU A 314 -13.91 0.10 27.72
N HIS A 315 -13.50 1.24 27.18
CA HIS A 315 -14.18 2.52 27.39
C HIS A 315 -15.63 2.50 26.88
N ASN A 316 -15.91 1.83 25.76
CA ASN A 316 -17.28 1.70 25.25
C ASN A 316 -18.17 0.84 26.15
N GLN A 317 -17.62 -0.19 26.81
CA GLN A 317 -18.32 -0.99 27.83
C GLN A 317 -18.61 -0.14 29.09
N ILE A 318 -17.62 0.63 29.56
CA ILE A 318 -17.81 1.57 30.68
C ILE A 318 -18.90 2.60 30.35
N LEU A 319 -18.89 3.16 29.13
CA LEU A 319 -19.93 4.08 28.66
C LEU A 319 -21.31 3.41 28.46
N ALA A 320 -21.39 2.09 28.27
CA ALA A 320 -22.65 1.36 28.31
C ALA A 320 -23.18 1.26 29.76
N HIS A 321 -22.35 0.82 30.70
CA HIS A 321 -22.73 0.72 32.12
C HIS A 321 -23.06 2.08 32.77
N ILE A 322 -22.45 3.18 32.31
CA ILE A 322 -22.82 4.53 32.76
C ILE A 322 -24.23 4.90 32.28
N ARG A 323 -24.57 4.61 31.00
CA ARG A 323 -25.93 4.86 30.46
C ARG A 323 -26.99 3.97 31.09
N GLU A 324 -26.66 2.71 31.36
CA GLU A 324 -27.50 1.75 32.09
C GLU A 324 -27.81 2.25 33.52
N LYS A 325 -26.79 2.70 34.26
CA LYS A 325 -26.97 3.29 35.59
C LYS A 325 -27.74 4.61 35.56
N MET A 326 -27.51 5.45 34.55
CA MET A 326 -28.23 6.72 34.36
C MET A 326 -29.73 6.46 34.15
N HIS A 327 -30.09 5.57 33.21
CA HIS A 327 -31.48 5.17 32.97
C HIS A 327 -32.16 4.63 34.23
N HIS A 328 -31.43 3.84 35.03
CA HIS A 328 -31.96 3.35 36.31
C HIS A 328 -32.11 4.45 37.37
N THR A 329 -31.23 5.45 37.42
CA THR A 329 -31.45 6.62 38.29
C THR A 329 -32.59 7.52 37.81
N ASP A 330 -32.79 7.61 36.49
CA ASP A 330 -33.90 8.37 35.90
C ASP A 330 -35.25 7.68 36.25
N GLU A 331 -35.35 6.35 36.12
CA GLU A 331 -36.49 5.54 36.60
C GLU A 331 -36.79 5.78 38.09
N VAL A 332 -35.77 5.81 38.94
CA VAL A 332 -35.92 6.03 40.39
C VAL A 332 -36.35 7.46 40.72
N ILE A 333 -35.99 8.45 39.88
CA ILE A 333 -36.50 9.82 39.98
C ILE A 333 -37.98 9.85 39.59
N ASP A 334 -38.37 9.25 38.46
CA ASP A 334 -39.77 9.19 38.02
C ASP A 334 -40.69 8.56 39.10
N PHE A 335 -40.24 7.47 39.74
CA PHE A 335 -40.97 6.87 40.87
C PHE A 335 -41.05 7.82 42.09
N ALA A 336 -39.96 8.50 42.44
CA ALA A 336 -39.94 9.42 43.58
C ALA A 336 -40.79 10.69 43.33
N GLU A 337 -40.91 11.14 42.09
CA GLU A 337 -41.83 12.23 41.70
C GLU A 337 -43.30 11.77 41.79
N CYS A 338 -43.60 10.51 41.48
CA CYS A 338 -44.93 9.93 41.68
C CYS A 338 -45.29 9.81 43.18
N ASP A 339 -44.39 9.24 44.00
CA ASP A 339 -44.56 9.14 45.46
C ASP A 339 -44.77 10.54 46.11
N LEU A 340 -44.06 11.55 45.62
CA LEU A 340 -44.23 12.94 46.04
C LEU A 340 -45.60 13.50 45.62
N GLY A 341 -46.04 13.24 44.38
CA GLY A 341 -47.34 13.68 43.88
C GLY A 341 -48.52 13.11 44.67
N ASP A 342 -48.48 11.82 45.00
CA ASP A 342 -49.48 11.16 45.85
C ASP A 342 -49.49 11.77 47.27
N ALA A 343 -48.31 12.02 47.85
CA ALA A 343 -48.18 12.66 49.17
C ALA A 343 -48.67 14.12 49.18
N GLU A 344 -48.48 14.88 48.09
CA GLU A 344 -49.05 16.21 47.92
C GLU A 344 -50.58 16.14 47.79
N MET A 345 -51.12 15.18 47.04
CA MET A 345 -52.57 14.97 46.92
C MET A 345 -53.23 14.66 48.27
N ASP A 346 -52.64 13.77 49.07
CA ASP A 346 -53.10 13.49 50.44
C ASP A 346 -53.03 14.72 51.34
N PHE A 347 -51.96 15.53 51.23
CA PHE A 347 -51.83 16.80 51.96
C PHE A 347 -52.91 17.81 51.55
N PHE A 348 -53.22 17.93 50.26
CA PHE A 348 -54.30 18.78 49.78
C PHE A 348 -55.67 18.29 50.28
N ALA A 349 -55.96 16.99 50.22
CA ALA A 349 -57.19 16.40 50.74
C ALA A 349 -57.38 16.67 52.24
N ALA A 350 -56.34 16.42 53.06
CA ALA A 350 -56.36 16.73 54.50
C ALA A 350 -56.52 18.23 54.79
N ARG A 351 -55.95 19.10 53.94
CA ARG A 351 -56.09 20.57 54.03
C ARG A 351 -57.49 21.04 53.67
N GLU A 352 -58.14 20.42 52.68
CA GLU A 352 -59.55 20.67 52.34
C GLU A 352 -60.49 20.16 53.44
N GLU A 353 -60.28 18.95 53.96
CA GLU A 353 -61.07 18.42 55.09
C GLU A 353 -60.98 19.37 56.29
N LEU A 354 -59.77 19.75 56.71
CA LEU A 354 -59.54 20.70 57.79
C LEU A 354 -60.23 22.06 57.54
N SER A 355 -60.31 22.50 56.29
CA SER A 355 -60.99 23.74 55.89
C SER A 355 -62.52 23.59 55.94
N SER A 356 -63.05 22.43 55.56
CA SER A 356 -64.48 22.08 55.71
C SER A 356 -64.89 22.00 57.19
N VAL A 357 -64.05 21.38 58.04
CA VAL A 357 -64.26 21.24 59.49
C VAL A 357 -64.19 22.59 60.17
N LYS A 358 -63.19 23.44 59.85
CA LYS A 358 -63.14 24.84 60.30
C LYS A 358 -64.39 25.61 59.89
N SER A 359 -64.89 25.43 58.67
CA SER A 359 -66.10 26.10 58.17
C SER A 359 -67.37 25.62 58.86
N ARG A 360 -67.53 24.30 59.07
CA ARG A 360 -68.63 23.71 59.84
C ARG A 360 -68.63 24.19 61.29
N ARG A 361 -67.48 24.16 61.96
CA ARG A 361 -67.26 24.70 63.32
C ARG A 361 -67.63 26.19 63.38
N ASN A 362 -67.20 26.98 62.40
CA ASN A 362 -67.55 28.39 62.33
C ASN A 362 -69.07 28.57 62.15
N ARG A 363 -69.72 27.86 61.23
CA ARG A 363 -71.19 27.89 61.03
C ARG A 363 -71.96 27.53 62.30
N LEU A 364 -71.51 26.51 63.04
CA LEU A 364 -72.08 26.15 64.34
C LEU A 364 -71.89 27.27 65.37
N ARG A 365 -70.73 27.95 65.40
CA ARG A 365 -70.50 29.12 66.27
C ARG A 365 -71.41 30.29 65.92
N TRP A 366 -71.57 30.63 64.64
CA TRP A 366 -72.52 31.67 64.19
C TRP A 366 -73.96 31.31 64.57
N SER A 367 -74.39 30.07 64.35
CA SER A 367 -75.73 29.60 64.74
C SER A 367 -75.95 29.63 66.25
N LEU A 368 -74.92 29.32 67.05
CA LEU A 368 -74.99 29.36 68.51
C LEU A 368 -75.02 30.80 69.05
N GLU A 369 -74.38 31.76 68.37
CA GLU A 369 -74.50 33.18 68.70
C GLU A 369 -75.86 33.75 68.27
N ASP A 370 -76.41 33.32 67.13
CA ASP A 370 -77.76 33.68 66.65
C ASP A 370 -78.86 33.16 67.60
N GLU A 371 -78.81 31.88 68.01
CA GLU A 371 -79.73 31.35 69.02
C GLU A 371 -79.57 32.02 70.40
N ARG A 372 -78.34 32.45 70.77
CA ARG A 372 -78.14 33.27 71.96
C ARG A 372 -78.78 34.65 71.85
N LEU A 373 -78.75 35.28 70.67
CA LEU A 373 -79.42 36.56 70.43
C LEU A 373 -80.94 36.41 70.48
N LYS A 374 -81.51 35.38 69.85
CA LYS A 374 -82.96 35.06 69.89
C LYS A 374 -83.45 34.79 71.31
N ALA A 375 -82.71 33.97 72.08
CA ALA A 375 -83.05 33.69 73.47
C ALA A 375 -82.73 34.86 74.43
N GLY A 376 -81.95 35.85 73.99
CA GLY A 376 -81.72 37.11 74.68
C GLY A 376 -81.32 36.94 76.16
N LEU A 377 -82.03 37.64 77.05
CA LEU A 377 -81.80 37.61 78.50
C LEU A 377 -81.96 36.20 79.12
N LEU A 378 -82.71 35.30 78.48
CA LEU A 378 -82.94 33.94 78.98
C LEU A 378 -81.63 33.12 79.03
N THR A 379 -80.63 33.49 78.22
CA THR A 379 -79.28 32.89 78.26
C THR A 379 -78.38 33.43 79.38
N ARG A 380 -78.66 34.64 79.88
CA ARG A 380 -77.86 35.35 80.89
C ARG A 380 -78.67 35.48 82.19
N LYS A 381 -78.75 34.36 82.91
CA LYS A 381 -79.58 34.19 84.12
C LYS A 381 -79.38 35.30 85.16
N ASP A 382 -78.18 35.83 85.30
CA ASP A 382 -77.87 36.92 86.24
C ASP A 382 -78.53 38.23 85.82
N LEU A 383 -78.38 38.62 84.55
CA LEU A 383 -79.02 39.81 83.99
C LEU A 383 -80.56 39.69 83.96
N LEU A 384 -81.09 38.46 83.85
CA LEU A 384 -82.52 38.18 84.02
C LEU A 384 -82.99 38.36 85.47
N ARG A 385 -82.16 37.97 86.46
CA ARG A 385 -82.42 38.24 87.89
C ARG A 385 -82.35 39.73 88.22
N ASP A 386 -81.40 40.45 87.64
CA ASP A 386 -81.26 41.91 87.84
C ASP A 386 -82.44 42.67 87.19
N PHE A 387 -82.90 42.23 86.01
CA PHE A 387 -84.12 42.76 85.41
C PHE A 387 -85.34 42.49 86.29
N GLN A 388 -85.52 41.26 86.79
CA GLN A 388 -86.59 40.94 87.74
C GLN A 388 -86.51 41.80 89.02
N ALA A 389 -85.31 41.98 89.58
CA ALA A 389 -85.10 42.80 90.77
C ALA A 389 -85.46 44.27 90.55
N SER A 390 -85.12 44.84 89.38
CA SER A 390 -85.49 46.21 89.03
C SER A 390 -86.98 46.37 88.72
N VAL A 391 -87.64 45.38 88.11
CA VAL A 391 -89.11 45.33 87.99
C VAL A 391 -89.78 45.27 89.37
N ASP A 392 -89.27 44.42 90.28
CA ASP A 392 -89.76 44.35 91.66
C ASP A 392 -89.51 45.65 92.44
N GLU A 393 -88.45 46.39 92.12
CA GLU A 393 -88.21 47.73 92.66
C GLU A 393 -89.18 48.78 92.08
N VAL A 394 -89.41 48.80 90.78
CA VAL A 394 -90.42 49.65 90.14
C VAL A 394 -91.82 49.37 90.71
N LEU A 395 -92.18 48.11 90.94
CA LEU A 395 -93.45 47.74 91.58
C LEU A 395 -93.53 48.17 93.06
N LYS A 396 -92.41 48.20 93.79
CA LYS A 396 -92.34 48.80 95.15
C LYS A 396 -92.49 50.32 95.08
N LEU A 397 -91.89 50.98 94.08
CA LEU A 397 -92.00 52.42 93.85
C LEU A 397 -93.42 52.83 93.41
N GLU A 398 -94.10 52.04 92.57
CA GLU A 398 -95.51 52.25 92.23
C GLU A 398 -96.42 52.13 93.46
N LYS A 399 -96.20 51.12 94.30
CA LYS A 399 -96.97 50.95 95.55
C LYS A 399 -96.73 52.13 96.50
N LYS A 400 -95.49 52.61 96.62
CA LYS A 400 -95.17 53.86 97.34
C LYS A 400 -95.85 55.09 96.70
N LYS A 401 -95.86 55.21 95.37
CA LYS A 401 -96.55 56.30 94.65
C LYS A 401 -98.06 56.28 94.94
N LYS A 402 -98.74 55.15 94.76
CA LYS A 402 -100.19 55.00 95.04
C LYS A 402 -100.52 55.25 96.52
N PHE A 403 -99.63 54.90 97.45
CA PHE A 403 -99.75 55.25 98.87
C PHE A 403 -99.56 56.75 99.13
N LEU A 404 -98.58 57.40 98.50
CA LEU A 404 -98.35 58.84 98.59
C LEU A 404 -99.49 59.64 97.93
N GLU A 405 -100.00 59.22 96.78
CA GLU A 405 -101.21 59.77 96.15
C GLU A 405 -102.43 59.62 97.06
N SER A 406 -102.53 58.52 97.81
CA SER A 406 -103.56 58.32 98.83
C SER A 406 -103.36 59.20 100.08
N GLN A 407 -102.13 59.53 100.46
CA GLN A 407 -101.84 60.52 101.50
C GLN A 407 -102.13 61.95 101.03
N VAL A 408 -101.68 62.33 99.82
CA VAL A 408 -101.98 63.63 99.19
C VAL A 408 -103.49 63.79 98.99
N GLY A 409 -104.20 62.72 98.62
CA GLY A 409 -105.66 62.70 98.56
C GLY A 409 -106.36 62.86 99.92
N LYS A 410 -105.70 62.50 101.03
CA LYS A 410 -106.17 62.76 102.40
C LYS A 410 -105.83 64.17 102.85
N THR A 411 -104.58 64.64 102.71
CA THR A 411 -104.20 66.01 103.09
C THR A 411 -104.94 67.05 102.24
N ALA A 412 -105.21 66.77 100.96
CA ALA A 412 -106.05 67.62 100.11
C ALA A 412 -107.54 67.62 100.51
N ARG A 413 -108.05 66.59 101.22
CA ARG A 413 -109.37 66.65 101.87
C ARG A 413 -109.31 67.50 103.11
N ASN A 414 -108.34 67.27 104.00
CA ASN A 414 -108.16 68.07 105.22
C ASN A 414 -107.98 69.57 104.90
N ILE A 415 -107.23 69.92 103.85
CA ILE A 415 -107.07 71.30 103.36
C ILE A 415 -108.37 71.85 102.74
N ARG A 416 -109.18 71.00 102.10
CA ARG A 416 -110.50 71.38 101.53
C ARG A 416 -111.58 71.54 102.61
N GLU A 417 -111.45 70.86 103.74
CA GLU A 417 -112.28 71.02 104.93
C GLU A 417 -111.85 72.25 105.73
N ALA A 418 -110.55 72.48 105.92
CA ALA A 418 -110.01 73.72 106.49
C ALA A 418 -110.34 74.97 105.64
N ARG A 419 -110.42 74.85 104.31
CA ARG A 419 -110.93 75.92 103.42
C ARG A 419 -112.44 76.14 103.50
N LYS A 420 -113.23 75.18 104.01
CA LYS A 420 -114.68 75.29 104.13
C LYS A 420 -115.15 75.98 105.42
N SER A 421 -114.29 76.10 106.42
CA SER A 421 -114.66 76.65 107.73
C SER A 421 -114.37 78.15 107.92
N PHE A 422 -113.82 78.85 106.92
CA PHE A 422 -113.20 80.17 107.17
C PHE A 422 -113.53 81.34 106.23
N GLN A 423 -114.32 81.18 105.15
CA GLN A 423 -114.61 82.35 104.28
C GLN A 423 -115.95 82.34 103.53
N VAL A 424 -116.98 82.84 104.23
CA VAL A 424 -118.01 83.73 103.70
C VAL A 424 -117.93 84.94 104.64
N HIS A 425 -117.43 86.11 104.26
CA HIS A 425 -117.85 86.97 103.14
C HIS A 425 -116.68 87.57 102.30
N THR A 426 -117.08 88.40 101.32
CA THR A 426 -116.36 89.39 100.48
C THR A 426 -115.63 88.94 99.21
N HIS A 427 -115.88 89.70 98.12
CA HIS A 427 -115.22 89.63 96.80
C HIS A 427 -113.85 90.35 96.83
N PRO A 428 -112.89 89.99 95.96
CA PRO A 428 -112.74 90.56 94.59
C PRO A 428 -112.39 89.50 93.50
N ASN A 429 -112.70 89.66 92.21
CA ASN A 429 -112.04 90.42 91.11
C ASN A 429 -110.68 89.86 90.61
N ALA A 430 -110.25 90.29 89.40
CA ALA A 430 -109.00 89.96 88.67
C ALA A 430 -108.97 88.55 87.99
N GLN A 431 -108.67 88.39 86.69
CA GLN A 431 -107.41 88.65 85.94
C GLN A 431 -106.24 87.75 86.41
N LYS A 432 -105.28 87.27 85.60
CA LYS A 432 -105.01 87.19 84.14
C LYS A 432 -103.80 86.24 83.95
N ASP A 433 -103.31 86.07 82.71
CA ASP A 433 -101.89 86.07 82.27
C ASP A 433 -100.74 85.87 83.31
N SER A 434 -99.60 85.23 83.03
CA SER A 434 -99.10 84.44 81.87
C SER A 434 -97.64 83.98 82.16
N THR A 435 -96.87 83.65 81.10
CA THR A 435 -95.39 83.66 81.01
C THR A 435 -94.52 82.64 81.77
N LYS A 436 -93.72 81.93 80.94
CA LYS A 436 -92.23 81.74 81.04
C LYS A 436 -91.69 80.86 82.20
N SER A 437 -90.46 80.33 82.14
CA SER A 437 -89.35 80.51 81.19
C SER A 437 -88.77 79.12 80.77
N GLU A 438 -88.09 78.94 79.63
CA GLU A 438 -86.63 79.12 79.42
C GLU A 438 -85.73 78.40 80.46
N SER A 439 -84.62 77.72 80.15
CA SER A 439 -83.97 77.34 78.86
C SER A 439 -82.74 76.44 79.15
N VAL A 440 -81.75 76.37 78.22
CA VAL A 440 -80.31 76.00 78.44
C VAL A 440 -79.97 74.50 78.58
N GLN A 441 -78.91 73.93 77.98
CA GLN A 441 -78.08 74.23 76.78
C GLN A 441 -77.15 73.01 76.46
N LYS A 442 -76.92 72.69 75.17
CA LYS A 442 -75.67 72.05 74.62
C LYS A 442 -75.32 70.63 75.19
N LEU A 443 -74.23 69.88 74.92
CA LEU A 443 -73.13 69.74 73.90
C LEU A 443 -72.70 68.21 73.92
N ASN A 444 -71.78 67.58 73.16
CA ASN A 444 -70.79 67.97 72.14
C ASN A 444 -70.40 66.81 71.16
N GLN A 445 -69.74 67.20 70.06
CA GLN A 445 -68.79 66.54 69.11
C GLN A 445 -68.44 65.02 69.03
N MET A 446 -68.05 64.68 67.79
CA MET A 446 -67.17 63.62 67.22
C MET A 446 -65.76 63.52 67.91
N PRO A 447 -64.78 62.61 67.58
CA PRO A 447 -64.52 62.03 66.25
C PRO A 447 -63.76 60.66 66.06
N SER A 448 -63.70 60.24 64.79
CA SER A 448 -62.67 59.46 64.02
C SER A 448 -61.48 58.73 64.67
N THR A 449 -61.15 57.51 64.20
CA THR A 449 -59.94 57.15 63.37
C THR A 449 -59.51 55.66 63.44
N SER A 450 -58.96 55.16 62.33
CA SER A 450 -57.86 54.17 62.18
C SER A 450 -57.91 52.80 62.90
N LYS A 451 -58.14 51.73 62.14
CA LYS A 451 -57.02 50.97 61.53
C LYS A 451 -57.47 50.20 60.28
#